data_AF-A0A6H5JQD1-F1
#
_entry.id   AF-A0A6H5JQD1-F1
#
_cell.length_a   1.000
_cell.length_b   1.000
_cell.length_c   1.000
_cell.angle_alpha   90.00
_cell.angle_beta   90.00
_cell.angle_gamma   90.00
#
_symmetry.space_group_name_H-M   'P 1'
#
loop_
_entity.id
_entity.type
_entity.pdbx_description
1 polymer ?
#
loop_
_entity_poly.entity_id
_entity_poly.type
_entity_poly.pdbx_seq_one_letter_code
_entity_poly.pdbx_strand_id
1 'polypeptide(L)'
;MRLSAHRRYGVGIALWLMVLMIAMSSVSMESTDDTIMWSPFDLSTEALASIADLDDHPIEDNDAARADRMLAALESIPEGERQGMDLDAEALRSKPLAERLAELQGLWEVRQQELREAYDAMPKVNELLMERIDILNNADATDGALTGALTDLEDLLSDIDMARDFHTIGGFPTLASMLRCSRPEGVRELAAWAVGTAVKNEPEHQLWVLEDGPDSQPSVLALLLENAMAATTPTLRSKVVYALSACLTNNGDVQLQFGSRMGEAVLSAMYDADGSDRRVRIKTLTLMSDLLQEAARGSPAAVLATMPVGSTASSGGAWCRRVDEALQHAHSPAALEKAIEAVQSFTPSCRDQFAQLDTKRRLEGLAQQCRTSPPEGFEVAEEEYHKELTQKLEECAVALR
;
A
#
# COMPACT_ATOMS: atom_id res chain seq x y z
N MET A 1 12.73 16.06 -6.33
CA MET A 1 12.84 16.87 -5.09
C MET A 1 11.76 17.95 -4.93
N ARG A 2 10.61 17.89 -5.64
CA ARG A 2 9.53 18.90 -5.56
C ARG A 2 8.15 18.35 -5.13
N LEU A 3 8.07 17.13 -4.60
CA LEU A 3 6.80 16.49 -4.23
C LEU A 3 6.49 16.50 -2.72
N SER A 4 7.45 16.84 -1.85
CA SER A 4 7.22 16.81 -0.40
C SER A 4 6.61 18.09 0.17
N ALA A 5 6.53 19.17 -0.60
CA ALA A 5 5.95 20.43 -0.13
C ALA A 5 4.40 20.40 -0.16
N HIS A 6 3.76 19.80 -1.17
CA HIS A 6 2.29 19.82 -1.31
C HIS A 6 1.53 18.94 -0.29
N ARG A 7 2.13 17.86 0.22
CA ARG A 7 1.45 16.94 1.17
C ARG A 7 1.12 17.56 2.53
N ARG A 8 1.85 18.59 2.97
CA ARG A 8 1.57 19.28 4.25
C ARG A 8 0.53 20.40 4.14
N TYR A 9 0.28 20.91 2.93
CA TYR A 9 -0.75 21.93 2.70
C TYR A 9 -2.12 21.30 2.39
N GLY A 10 -2.18 20.14 1.72
CA GLY A 10 -3.45 19.51 1.33
C GLY A 10 -4.31 19.01 2.50
N VAL A 11 -3.72 18.35 3.50
CA VAL A 11 -4.46 17.83 4.67
C VAL A 11 -4.95 18.96 5.57
N GLY A 12 -4.15 20.02 5.72
CA GLY A 12 -4.54 21.22 6.47
C GLY A 12 -5.70 21.96 5.82
N ILE A 13 -5.68 22.09 4.49
CA ILE A 13 -6.74 22.72 3.69
C ILE A 13 -8.00 21.85 3.68
N ALA A 14 -7.89 20.54 3.52
CA ALA A 14 -9.05 19.64 3.51
C ALA A 14 -9.77 19.60 4.87
N LEU A 15 -9.02 19.54 5.98
CA LEU A 15 -9.61 19.59 7.32
C LEU A 15 -10.24 20.95 7.62
N TRP A 16 -9.61 22.04 7.13
CA TRP A 16 -10.20 23.38 7.21
C TRP A 16 -11.46 23.53 6.36
N LEU A 17 -11.47 23.01 5.13
CA LEU A 17 -12.64 23.03 4.26
C LEU A 17 -13.79 22.20 4.84
N MET A 18 -13.50 21.07 5.48
CA MET A 18 -14.50 20.27 6.19
C MET A 18 -15.08 21.01 7.40
N VAL A 19 -14.23 21.63 8.22
CA VAL A 19 -14.67 22.44 9.37
C VAL A 19 -15.44 23.68 8.91
N LEU A 20 -15.02 24.30 7.81
CA LEU A 20 -15.72 25.42 7.18
C LEU A 20 -17.09 24.97 6.65
N MET A 21 -17.17 23.82 5.96
CA MET A 21 -18.43 23.25 5.47
C MET A 21 -19.38 22.85 6.60
N ILE A 22 -18.87 22.31 7.72
CA ILE A 22 -19.70 22.05 8.91
C ILE A 22 -20.26 23.37 9.48
N ALA A 23 -19.44 24.42 9.51
CA ALA A 23 -19.90 25.76 9.87
C ALA A 23 -20.90 26.34 8.84
N MET A 24 -20.79 25.98 7.56
CA MET A 24 -21.75 26.35 6.51
C MET A 24 -23.13 25.72 6.73
N SER A 25 -23.20 24.46 7.18
CA SER A 25 -24.46 23.79 7.52
C SER A 25 -25.21 24.46 8.68
N SER A 26 -24.49 25.16 9.58
CA SER A 26 -25.10 25.87 10.71
C SER A 26 -25.67 27.25 10.35
N VAL A 27 -25.55 27.68 9.09
CA VAL A 27 -26.15 28.90 8.55
C VAL A 27 -27.13 28.47 7.46
N SER A 28 -28.27 27.92 7.88
CA SER A 28 -29.32 27.51 6.95
C SER A 28 -29.92 28.76 6.29
N MET A 29 -29.80 28.85 4.96
CA MET A 29 -30.60 29.76 4.13
C MET A 29 -31.68 28.92 3.46
N GLU A 30 -32.92 29.19 3.84
CA GLU A 30 -34.12 28.71 3.15
C GLU A 30 -34.07 29.19 1.69
N SER A 31 -33.68 28.28 0.81
CA SER A 31 -33.82 28.41 -0.64
C SER A 31 -34.61 27.19 -1.10
N THR A 32 -35.88 27.43 -1.39
CA THR A 32 -36.77 26.47 -2.04
C THR A 32 -36.36 26.32 -3.50
N ASP A 33 -35.49 25.36 -3.79
CA ASP A 33 -35.49 24.69 -5.09
C ASP A 33 -34.92 23.28 -4.92
N ASP A 34 -35.79 22.30 -5.11
CA ASP A 34 -35.48 20.88 -5.05
C ASP A 34 -34.51 20.48 -6.16
N THR A 35 -33.70 19.45 -5.87
CA THR A 35 -32.96 18.58 -6.81
C THR A 35 -31.45 18.84 -6.94
N ILE A 36 -30.67 18.51 -5.91
CA ILE A 36 -29.37 17.86 -6.10
C ILE A 36 -29.25 16.72 -5.10
N MET A 37 -29.39 15.49 -5.60
CA MET A 37 -29.24 14.24 -4.87
C MET A 37 -27.74 14.02 -4.60
N TRP A 38 -27.27 14.41 -3.41
CA TRP A 38 -25.98 13.96 -2.89
C TRP A 38 -26.20 12.59 -2.24
N SER A 39 -25.45 11.58 -2.69
CA SER A 39 -25.33 10.29 -1.99
C SER A 39 -24.00 10.30 -1.25
N PRO A 40 -23.99 10.44 0.09
CA PRO A 40 -22.81 10.17 0.88
C PRO A 40 -22.77 8.68 1.20
N PHE A 41 -21.56 8.14 1.10
CA PHE A 41 -21.06 6.96 1.78
C PHE A 41 -21.77 6.70 3.13
N ASP A 42 -22.12 5.44 3.40
CA ASP A 42 -22.88 4.92 4.55
C ASP A 42 -22.50 5.56 5.90
N LEU A 43 -23.14 6.68 6.22
CA LEU A 43 -23.43 7.05 7.60
C LEU A 43 -24.70 6.27 7.98
N SER A 44 -24.56 5.38 8.96
CA SER A 44 -25.65 4.61 9.57
C SER A 44 -26.92 5.44 9.62
N THR A 45 -28.05 4.86 9.21
CA THR A 45 -29.38 5.51 9.16
C THR A 45 -29.78 6.25 10.44
N GLU A 46 -29.20 5.91 11.59
CA GLU A 46 -29.37 6.64 12.86
C GLU A 46 -28.65 8.01 12.90
N ALA A 47 -27.51 8.16 12.21
CA ALA A 47 -26.79 9.42 12.10
C ALA A 47 -27.47 10.39 11.11
N LEU A 48 -28.05 9.87 10.01
CA LEU A 48 -28.88 10.66 9.10
C LEU A 48 -30.21 11.07 9.75
N ALA A 49 -30.82 10.21 10.58
CA ALA A 49 -31.99 10.57 11.38
C ALA A 49 -31.68 11.65 12.42
N SER A 50 -30.49 11.59 13.05
CA SER A 50 -30.05 12.63 14.00
C SER A 50 -29.69 13.96 13.34
N ILE A 51 -29.42 13.99 12.03
CA ILE A 51 -29.20 15.23 11.26
C ILE A 51 -30.55 15.79 10.78
N ALA A 52 -31.50 14.93 10.38
CA ALA A 52 -32.85 15.34 10.02
C ALA A 52 -33.65 15.93 11.21
N ASP A 53 -33.35 15.49 12.44
CA ASP A 53 -33.95 16.05 13.67
C ASP A 53 -33.34 17.41 14.10
N LEU A 54 -32.33 17.93 13.40
CA LEU A 54 -31.75 19.26 13.65
C LEU A 54 -32.41 20.38 12.83
N ASP A 55 -33.25 20.05 11.84
CA ASP A 55 -33.83 21.01 10.89
C ASP A 55 -35.15 21.65 11.35
N ASP A 56 -35.68 21.34 12.55
CA ASP A 56 -37.03 21.81 12.97
C ASP A 56 -37.05 22.63 14.27
N HIS A 57 -35.94 23.31 14.60
CA HIS A 57 -35.94 24.39 15.58
C HIS A 57 -35.78 25.74 14.88
N PRO A 58 -36.83 26.60 14.88
CA PRO A 58 -36.70 27.95 14.36
C PRO A 58 -35.81 28.71 15.33
N ILE A 59 -34.51 28.76 15.03
CA ILE A 59 -33.61 29.72 15.65
C ILE A 59 -34.14 31.08 15.17
N GLU A 60 -34.69 31.89 16.09
CA GLU A 60 -34.97 33.30 15.83
C GLU A 60 -33.64 34.00 15.57
N ASP A 61 -33.14 33.87 14.35
CA ASP A 61 -31.83 34.35 13.97
C ASP A 61 -31.95 35.84 13.70
N ASN A 62 -31.68 36.64 14.72
CA ASN A 62 -31.62 38.09 14.56
C ASN A 62 -30.58 38.41 13.47
N ASP A 63 -30.99 39.17 12.45
CA ASP A 63 -30.16 39.71 11.36
C ASP A 63 -28.79 40.24 11.85
N ALA A 64 -28.73 40.82 13.05
CA ALA A 64 -27.49 41.25 13.67
C ALA A 64 -26.53 40.09 14.01
N ALA A 65 -27.05 39.02 14.60
CA ALA A 65 -26.28 37.81 14.91
C ALA A 65 -25.83 37.10 13.64
N ARG A 66 -26.67 37.07 12.60
CA ARG A 66 -26.30 36.52 11.29
C ARG A 66 -25.13 37.28 10.67
N ALA A 67 -25.19 38.61 10.65
CA ALA A 67 -24.11 39.46 10.16
C ALA A 67 -22.81 39.27 10.95
N ASP A 68 -22.88 39.17 12.28
CA ASP A 68 -21.71 38.99 13.12
C ASP A 68 -21.04 37.62 12.89
N ARG A 69 -21.82 36.54 12.66
CA ARG A 69 -21.27 35.22 12.30
C ARG A 69 -20.61 35.22 10.92
N MET A 70 -21.24 35.84 9.92
CA MET A 70 -20.67 35.97 8.57
C MET A 70 -19.36 36.75 8.61
N LEU A 71 -19.31 37.85 9.35
CA LEU A 71 -18.10 38.65 9.51
C LEU A 71 -16.98 37.87 10.21
N ALA A 72 -17.30 37.17 11.31
CA ALA A 72 -16.33 36.36 12.03
C ALA A 72 -15.74 35.23 11.17
N ALA A 73 -16.57 34.59 10.35
CA ALA A 73 -16.12 33.58 9.40
C ALA A 73 -15.17 34.16 8.35
N LEU A 74 -15.48 35.33 7.79
CA LEU A 74 -14.62 36.03 6.83
C LEU A 74 -13.30 36.52 7.47
N GLU A 75 -13.33 37.01 8.71
CA GLU A 75 -12.14 37.45 9.46
C GLU A 75 -11.19 36.29 9.79
N SER A 76 -11.72 35.08 9.98
CA SER A 76 -10.92 33.89 10.28
C SER A 76 -10.03 33.44 9.11
N ILE A 77 -10.30 33.92 7.89
CA ILE A 77 -9.53 33.58 6.69
C ILE A 77 -8.19 34.33 6.71
N PRO A 78 -7.04 33.63 6.60
CA PRO A 78 -5.73 34.26 6.53
C PRO A 78 -5.63 35.25 5.36
N GLU A 79 -4.99 36.42 5.53
CA GLU A 79 -4.91 37.47 4.49
C GLU A 79 -4.34 36.96 3.15
N GLY A 80 -3.39 36.02 3.18
CA GLY A 80 -2.81 35.42 1.98
C GLY A 80 -3.77 34.51 1.19
N GLU A 81 -4.90 34.12 1.79
CA GLU A 81 -5.91 33.23 1.19
C GLU A 81 -7.16 34.00 0.71
N ARG A 82 -7.25 35.30 1.00
CA ARG A 82 -8.38 36.18 0.65
C ARG A 82 -8.28 36.72 -0.79
N GLN A 83 -7.90 35.91 -1.79
CA GLN A 83 -7.69 36.21 -3.22
C GLN A 83 -8.28 37.54 -3.81
N GLY A 84 -7.82 38.71 -3.36
CA GLY A 84 -8.35 40.01 -3.79
C GLY A 84 -9.67 40.47 -3.11
N MET A 85 -10.19 39.72 -2.13
CA MET A 85 -11.28 40.13 -1.27
C MET A 85 -10.79 41.18 -0.25
N ASP A 86 -11.15 42.45 -0.47
CA ASP A 86 -10.86 43.56 0.44
C ASP A 86 -11.85 43.54 1.61
N LEU A 87 -11.52 42.80 2.66
CA LEU A 87 -12.33 42.72 3.88
C LEU A 87 -11.92 43.82 4.87
N ASP A 88 -12.60 44.96 4.82
CA ASP A 88 -12.53 45.98 5.87
C ASP A 88 -13.59 45.71 6.94
N ALA A 89 -13.24 44.85 7.91
CA ALA A 89 -14.14 44.44 8.96
C ALA A 89 -14.60 45.60 9.86
N GLU A 90 -13.76 46.62 10.05
CA GLU A 90 -14.10 47.76 10.90
C GLU A 90 -15.08 48.70 10.20
N ALA A 91 -14.87 48.95 8.90
CA ALA A 91 -15.83 49.68 8.09
C ALA A 91 -17.19 48.96 8.04
N LEU A 92 -17.19 47.63 7.86
CA LEU A 92 -18.42 46.81 7.85
C LEU A 92 -19.19 46.88 9.17
N ARG A 93 -18.51 46.84 10.33
CA ARG A 93 -19.17 46.98 11.65
C ARG A 93 -19.85 48.34 11.85
N SER A 94 -19.31 49.39 11.23
CA SER A 94 -19.83 50.76 11.37
C SER A 94 -21.07 51.04 10.50
N LYS A 95 -21.39 50.16 9.54
CA LYS A 95 -22.51 50.33 8.60
C LYS A 95 -23.87 50.00 9.23
N PRO A 96 -24.97 50.60 8.72
CA PRO A 96 -26.33 50.17 9.07
C PRO A 96 -26.52 48.68 8.82
N LEU A 97 -27.29 47.99 9.68
CA LEU A 97 -27.44 46.53 9.64
C LEU A 97 -27.84 45.98 8.26
N ALA A 98 -28.79 46.64 7.58
CA ALA A 98 -29.24 46.23 6.25
C ALA A 98 -28.15 46.36 5.18
N GLU A 99 -27.33 47.43 5.25
CA GLU A 99 -26.21 47.63 4.33
C GLU A 99 -25.07 46.65 4.62
N ARG A 100 -24.75 46.46 5.91
CA ARG A 100 -23.76 45.50 6.40
C ARG A 100 -24.09 44.07 5.94
N LEU A 101 -25.35 43.66 6.07
CA LEU A 101 -25.82 42.35 5.61
C LEU A 101 -25.71 42.20 4.10
N ALA A 102 -26.13 43.19 3.32
CA ALA A 102 -26.06 43.14 1.86
C ALA A 102 -24.61 43.00 1.37
N GLU A 103 -23.68 43.74 1.97
CA GLU A 103 -22.26 43.69 1.61
C GLU A 103 -21.59 42.39 2.07
N LEU A 104 -21.87 41.92 3.29
CA LEU A 104 -21.40 40.61 3.76
C LEU A 104 -21.94 39.47 2.89
N GLN A 105 -23.18 39.57 2.42
CA GLN A 105 -23.78 38.58 1.54
C GLN A 105 -23.09 38.56 0.17
N GLY A 106 -22.78 39.73 -0.41
CA GLY A 106 -22.00 39.80 -1.65
C GLY A 106 -20.59 39.21 -1.50
N LEU A 107 -19.88 39.53 -0.41
CA LEU A 107 -18.55 38.95 -0.12
C LEU A 107 -18.64 37.43 0.08
N TRP A 108 -19.68 36.98 0.78
CA TRP A 108 -19.93 35.56 1.00
C TRP A 108 -20.18 34.81 -0.31
N GLU A 109 -21.01 35.35 -1.20
CA GLU A 109 -21.29 34.78 -2.52
C GLU A 109 -20.03 34.67 -3.38
N VAL A 110 -19.17 35.70 -3.39
CA VAL A 110 -17.87 35.66 -4.08
C VAL A 110 -17.00 34.53 -3.52
N ARG A 111 -16.90 34.41 -2.19
CA ARG A 111 -16.11 33.34 -1.57
C ARG A 111 -16.66 31.95 -1.88
N GLN A 112 -17.97 31.82 -1.86
CA GLN A 112 -18.64 30.56 -2.22
C GLN A 112 -18.30 30.14 -3.64
N GLN A 113 -18.32 31.10 -4.57
CA GLN A 113 -17.98 30.83 -5.95
C GLN A 113 -16.51 30.43 -6.09
N GLU A 114 -15.58 31.13 -5.45
CA GLU A 114 -14.15 30.77 -5.45
C GLU A 114 -13.89 29.35 -4.92
N LEU A 115 -14.53 28.99 -3.80
CA LEU A 115 -14.39 27.67 -3.20
C LEU A 115 -14.95 26.57 -4.11
N ARG A 116 -16.10 26.84 -4.77
CA ARG A 116 -16.68 25.92 -5.76
C ARG A 116 -15.76 25.74 -6.96
N GLU A 117 -15.23 26.83 -7.52
CA GLU A 117 -14.29 26.78 -8.63
C GLU A 117 -12.99 26.04 -8.27
N ALA A 118 -12.46 26.28 -7.07
CA ALA A 118 -11.28 25.56 -6.59
C ALA A 118 -11.56 24.06 -6.37
N TYR A 119 -12.74 23.71 -5.86
CA TYR A 119 -13.19 22.33 -5.71
C TYR A 119 -13.38 21.64 -7.07
N ASP A 120 -14.04 22.30 -8.02
CA ASP A 120 -14.27 21.77 -9.36
C ASP A 120 -12.98 21.67 -10.20
N ALA A 121 -12.00 22.52 -9.92
CA ALA A 121 -10.68 22.47 -10.55
C ALA A 121 -9.76 21.39 -9.96
N MET A 122 -10.07 20.83 -8.78
CA MET A 122 -9.30 19.70 -8.25
C MET A 122 -9.59 18.47 -9.12
N PRO A 123 -8.55 17.79 -9.66
CA PRO A 123 -8.75 16.52 -10.34
C PRO A 123 -9.46 15.57 -9.39
N LYS A 124 -10.66 15.15 -9.75
CA LYS A 124 -11.40 14.19 -8.94
C LYS A 124 -10.62 12.90 -9.01
N VAL A 125 -10.13 12.43 -7.87
CA VAL A 125 -9.30 11.22 -7.78
C VAL A 125 -9.98 10.03 -8.47
N ASN A 126 -11.31 9.95 -8.36
CA ASN A 126 -12.13 8.96 -9.07
C ASN A 126 -12.03 9.06 -10.60
N GLU A 127 -12.03 10.26 -11.18
CA GLU A 127 -11.87 10.43 -12.63
C GLU A 127 -10.50 9.94 -13.10
N LEU A 128 -9.45 10.19 -12.31
CA LEU A 128 -8.11 9.71 -12.61
C LEU A 128 -8.02 8.18 -12.59
N LEU A 129 -8.59 7.54 -11.56
CA LEU A 129 -8.63 6.08 -11.44
C LEU A 129 -9.47 5.45 -12.55
N MET A 130 -10.64 6.01 -12.86
CA MET A 130 -11.50 5.56 -13.97
C MET A 130 -10.79 5.66 -15.32
N GLU A 131 -10.08 6.75 -15.60
CA GLU A 131 -9.31 6.90 -16.84
C GLU A 131 -8.28 5.77 -17.00
N ARG A 132 -7.61 5.36 -15.90
CA ARG A 132 -6.67 4.24 -15.94
C ARG A 132 -7.38 2.91 -16.18
N ILE A 133 -8.52 2.69 -15.53
CA ILE A 133 -9.35 1.49 -15.76
C ILE A 133 -9.80 1.41 -17.23
N ASP A 134 -10.22 2.53 -17.82
CA ASP A 134 -10.65 2.59 -19.22
C ASP A 134 -9.52 2.23 -20.18
N ILE A 135 -8.30 2.71 -19.91
CA ILE A 135 -7.11 2.32 -20.69
C ILE A 135 -6.85 0.81 -20.60
N LEU A 136 -6.95 0.22 -19.41
CA LEU A 136 -6.72 -1.22 -19.21
C LEU A 136 -7.81 -2.09 -19.86
N ASN A 137 -9.04 -1.60 -19.91
CA ASN A 137 -10.18 -2.29 -20.52
C ASN A 137 -10.26 -2.10 -22.05
N ASN A 138 -9.56 -1.11 -22.60
CA ASN A 138 -9.54 -0.88 -24.03
C ASN A 138 -8.78 -2.02 -24.74
N ALA A 139 -9.51 -2.84 -25.51
CA ALA A 139 -8.95 -3.95 -26.27
C ALA A 139 -7.92 -3.53 -27.34
N ASP A 140 -8.01 -2.28 -27.82
CA ASP A 140 -7.12 -1.70 -28.83
C ASP A 140 -5.96 -0.90 -28.20
N ALA A 141 -5.85 -0.87 -26.87
CA ALA A 141 -4.75 -0.20 -26.19
C ALA A 141 -3.40 -0.83 -26.57
N THR A 142 -2.45 0.03 -26.92
CA THR A 142 -1.07 -0.40 -27.16
C THR A 142 -0.40 -0.85 -25.87
N ASP A 143 0.59 -1.73 -25.96
CA ASP A 143 1.40 -2.13 -24.79
C ASP A 143 2.01 -0.92 -24.08
N GLY A 144 2.41 0.12 -24.82
CA GLY A 144 2.90 1.38 -24.25
C GLY A 144 1.85 2.12 -23.41
N ALA A 145 0.61 2.17 -23.87
CA ALA A 145 -0.49 2.77 -23.11
C ALA A 145 -0.83 1.96 -21.86
N LEU A 146 -0.88 0.62 -21.97
CA LEU A 146 -1.13 -0.27 -20.83
C LEU A 146 -0.04 -0.14 -19.77
N THR A 147 1.24 -0.20 -20.17
CA THR A 147 2.37 -0.06 -19.25
C THR A 147 2.44 1.33 -18.61
N GLY A 148 2.12 2.39 -19.34
CA GLY A 148 1.98 3.74 -18.77
C GLY A 148 0.89 3.80 -17.70
N ALA A 149 -0.31 3.30 -18.02
CA ALA A 149 -1.43 3.29 -17.08
C ALA A 149 -1.15 2.43 -15.83
N LEU A 150 -0.48 1.29 -15.97
CA LEU A 150 -0.08 0.45 -14.83
C LEU A 150 1.01 1.10 -13.96
N THR A 151 1.90 1.88 -14.56
CA THR A 151 2.91 2.63 -13.80
C THR A 151 2.25 3.72 -12.98
N ASP A 152 1.35 4.49 -13.59
CA ASP A 152 0.56 5.50 -12.88
C ASP A 152 -0.28 4.88 -11.76
N LEU A 153 -0.92 3.73 -12.03
CA LEU A 153 -1.68 3.01 -11.01
C LEU A 153 -0.79 2.55 -9.85
N GLU A 154 0.44 2.10 -10.10
CA GLU A 154 1.32 1.73 -8.99
C GLU A 154 1.60 2.90 -8.04
N ASP A 155 1.84 4.09 -8.59
CA ASP A 155 2.04 5.31 -7.79
C ASP A 155 0.75 5.70 -7.03
N LEU A 156 -0.41 5.65 -7.69
CA LEU A 156 -1.71 6.01 -7.09
C LEU A 156 -2.11 5.05 -5.98
N LEU A 157 -1.96 3.74 -6.20
CA LEU A 157 -2.33 2.69 -5.24
C LEU A 157 -1.36 2.60 -4.05
N SER A 158 -0.32 3.44 -4.01
CA SER A 158 0.53 3.60 -2.81
C SER A 158 -0.19 4.36 -1.68
N ASP A 159 -1.26 5.08 -2.02
CA ASP A 159 -2.17 5.69 -1.07
C ASP A 159 -3.31 4.71 -0.73
N ILE A 160 -3.52 4.47 0.57
CA ILE A 160 -4.45 3.44 1.06
C ILE A 160 -5.90 3.79 0.67
N ASP A 161 -6.28 5.07 0.72
CA ASP A 161 -7.63 5.50 0.38
C ASP A 161 -7.85 5.35 -1.13
N MET A 162 -6.86 5.71 -1.95
CA MET A 162 -6.93 5.50 -3.41
C MET A 162 -7.00 4.02 -3.79
N ALA A 163 -6.30 3.14 -3.06
CA ALA A 163 -6.39 1.70 -3.29
C ALA A 163 -7.79 1.15 -2.96
N ARG A 164 -8.41 1.62 -1.87
CA ARG A 164 -9.79 1.28 -1.51
C ARG A 164 -10.80 1.80 -2.52
N ASP A 165 -10.66 3.05 -2.96
CA ASP A 165 -11.52 3.65 -3.98
C ASP A 165 -11.39 2.88 -5.30
N PHE A 166 -10.17 2.54 -5.71
CA PHE A 166 -9.90 1.74 -6.91
C PHE A 166 -10.54 0.35 -6.85
N HIS A 167 -10.50 -0.32 -5.70
CA HIS A 167 -11.21 -1.59 -5.50
C HIS A 167 -12.73 -1.39 -5.58
N THR A 168 -13.26 -0.38 -4.89
CA THR A 168 -14.69 -0.06 -4.81
C THR A 168 -15.31 0.22 -6.18
N ILE A 169 -14.60 0.92 -7.06
CA ILE A 169 -15.07 1.21 -8.43
C ILE A 169 -14.87 0.04 -9.43
N GLY A 170 -14.46 -1.15 -8.96
CA GLY A 170 -14.26 -2.33 -9.80
C GLY A 170 -12.93 -2.35 -10.57
N GLY A 171 -11.95 -1.57 -10.14
CA GLY A 171 -10.62 -1.52 -10.75
C GLY A 171 -9.80 -2.79 -10.48
N PHE A 172 -9.97 -3.43 -9.33
CA PHE A 172 -9.13 -4.56 -8.91
C PHE A 172 -9.26 -5.80 -9.84
N PRO A 173 -10.46 -6.22 -10.28
CA PRO A 173 -10.60 -7.27 -11.29
C PRO A 173 -9.97 -6.89 -12.65
N THR A 174 -10.06 -5.61 -13.03
CA THR A 174 -9.43 -5.09 -14.25
C THR A 174 -7.90 -5.22 -14.16
N LEU A 175 -7.32 -4.82 -13.03
CA LEU A 175 -5.89 -4.97 -12.75
C LEU A 175 -5.46 -6.45 -12.75
N ALA A 176 -6.26 -7.32 -12.14
CA ALA A 176 -6.02 -8.76 -12.13
C ALA A 176 -6.00 -9.34 -13.57
N SER A 177 -6.86 -8.86 -14.47
CA SER A 177 -6.88 -9.32 -15.87
C SER A 177 -5.56 -9.07 -16.62
N MET A 178 -4.79 -8.05 -16.19
CA MET A 178 -3.48 -7.72 -16.74
C MET A 178 -2.38 -8.72 -16.35
N LEU A 179 -2.62 -9.58 -15.35
CA LEU A 179 -1.71 -10.65 -14.95
C LEU A 179 -1.83 -11.90 -15.84
N ARG A 180 -2.87 -12.04 -16.66
CA ARG A 180 -3.07 -13.24 -17.49
C ARG A 180 -1.88 -13.52 -18.39
N CYS A 181 -1.45 -14.77 -18.51
CA CYS A 181 -0.31 -15.18 -19.35
C CYS A 181 -0.45 -14.84 -20.84
N SER A 182 -1.65 -14.52 -21.32
CA SER A 182 -1.88 -13.99 -22.67
C SER A 182 -1.36 -12.57 -22.88
N ARG A 183 -1.06 -11.83 -21.80
CA ARG A 183 -0.51 -10.47 -21.84
C ARG A 183 1.03 -10.49 -21.92
N PRO A 184 1.65 -9.48 -22.55
CA PRO A 184 3.11 -9.36 -22.60
C PRO A 184 3.76 -9.34 -21.20
N GLU A 185 4.99 -9.86 -21.06
CA GLU A 185 5.68 -9.91 -19.75
C GLU A 185 5.81 -8.53 -19.08
N GLY A 186 6.07 -7.47 -19.85
CA GLY A 186 6.19 -6.11 -19.30
C GLY A 186 4.87 -5.57 -18.72
N VAL A 187 3.73 -5.95 -19.29
CA VAL A 187 2.40 -5.62 -18.74
C VAL A 187 2.16 -6.40 -17.45
N ARG A 188 2.44 -7.70 -17.46
CA ARG A 188 2.29 -8.56 -16.27
C ARG A 188 3.20 -8.12 -15.12
N GLU A 189 4.41 -7.65 -15.44
CA GLU A 189 5.37 -7.15 -14.46
C GLU A 189 4.83 -5.94 -13.72
N LEU A 190 4.32 -4.94 -14.45
CA LEU A 190 3.77 -3.72 -13.86
C LEU A 190 2.45 -4.00 -13.14
N ALA A 191 1.62 -4.90 -13.66
CA ALA A 191 0.40 -5.33 -12.98
C ALA A 191 0.71 -6.02 -11.64
N ALA A 192 1.70 -6.91 -11.59
CA ALA A 192 2.13 -7.54 -10.35
C ALA A 192 2.67 -6.50 -9.36
N TRP A 193 3.40 -5.50 -9.85
CA TRP A 193 3.89 -4.41 -9.02
C TRP A 193 2.74 -3.59 -8.41
N ALA A 194 1.80 -3.13 -9.23
CA ALA A 194 0.63 -2.37 -8.79
C ALA A 194 -0.24 -3.17 -7.80
N VAL A 195 -0.49 -4.47 -8.06
CA VAL A 195 -1.17 -5.37 -7.11
C VAL A 195 -0.44 -5.41 -5.77
N GLY A 196 0.87 -5.64 -5.79
CA GLY A 196 1.66 -5.70 -4.58
C GLY A 196 1.61 -4.40 -3.79
N THR A 197 1.62 -3.25 -4.46
CA THR A 197 1.53 -1.93 -3.81
C THR A 197 0.14 -1.68 -3.22
N ALA A 198 -0.93 -2.01 -3.92
CA ALA A 198 -2.31 -1.81 -3.46
C ALA A 198 -2.64 -2.56 -2.15
N VAL A 199 -2.05 -3.74 -1.94
CA VAL A 199 -2.37 -4.61 -0.79
C VAL A 199 -1.31 -4.57 0.32
N LYS A 200 -0.20 -3.86 0.11
CA LYS A 200 0.95 -3.92 1.02
C LYS A 200 0.60 -3.38 2.39
N ASN A 201 0.89 -4.19 3.42
CA ASN A 201 0.74 -3.84 4.85
C ASN A 201 -0.70 -3.52 5.29
N GLU A 202 -1.72 -3.89 4.50
CA GLU A 202 -3.12 -3.61 4.83
C GLU A 202 -3.94 -4.91 4.80
N PRO A 203 -4.28 -5.49 5.97
CA PRO A 203 -4.96 -6.78 6.07
C PRO A 203 -6.28 -6.86 5.31
N GLU A 204 -7.04 -5.77 5.29
CA GLU A 204 -8.30 -5.68 4.52
C GLU A 204 -8.01 -5.85 3.02
N HIS A 205 -7.03 -5.11 2.49
CA HIS A 205 -6.70 -5.12 1.07
C HIS A 205 -6.08 -6.45 0.62
N GLN A 206 -5.32 -7.10 1.50
CA GLN A 206 -4.76 -8.42 1.24
C GLN A 206 -5.83 -9.47 0.96
N LEU A 207 -7.02 -9.36 1.54
CA LEU A 207 -8.11 -10.32 1.29
C LEU A 207 -8.67 -10.21 -0.14
N TRP A 208 -8.55 -9.06 -0.81
CA TRP A 208 -9.00 -8.88 -2.18
C TRP A 208 -8.33 -9.84 -3.15
N VAL A 209 -7.12 -10.31 -2.85
CA VAL A 209 -6.38 -11.23 -3.72
C VAL A 209 -7.00 -12.63 -3.79
N LEU A 210 -7.91 -12.93 -2.88
CA LEU A 210 -8.67 -14.17 -2.81
C LEU A 210 -10.00 -14.08 -3.56
N GLU A 211 -10.47 -12.87 -3.86
CA GLU A 211 -11.71 -12.66 -4.60
C GLU A 211 -11.56 -13.19 -6.02
N ASP A 212 -12.55 -13.98 -6.45
CA ASP A 212 -12.67 -14.34 -7.86
C ASP A 212 -13.20 -13.14 -8.64
N GLY A 213 -12.65 -12.90 -9.83
CA GLY A 213 -13.11 -11.83 -10.70
C GLY A 213 -14.40 -12.21 -11.43
N PRO A 214 -15.02 -11.24 -12.13
CA PRO A 214 -16.17 -11.52 -12.99
C PRO A 214 -15.82 -12.56 -14.07
N ASP A 215 -16.85 -13.23 -14.61
CA ASP A 215 -16.73 -14.19 -15.70
C ASP A 215 -15.76 -15.36 -15.45
N SER A 216 -15.74 -15.88 -14.22
CA SER A 216 -14.83 -16.97 -13.81
C SER A 216 -13.35 -16.60 -13.94
N GLN A 217 -13.01 -15.31 -13.85
CA GLN A 217 -11.63 -14.87 -13.79
C GLN A 217 -10.98 -15.41 -12.51
N PRO A 218 -9.82 -16.10 -12.61
CA PRO A 218 -9.13 -16.59 -11.42
C PRO A 218 -8.74 -15.45 -10.48
N SER A 219 -8.74 -15.75 -9.17
CA SER A 219 -8.25 -14.80 -8.17
C SER A 219 -6.81 -14.33 -8.45
N VAL A 220 -6.48 -13.15 -7.94
CA VAL A 220 -5.13 -12.56 -8.10
C VAL A 220 -4.06 -13.50 -7.56
N LEU A 221 -4.29 -14.16 -6.41
CA LEU A 221 -3.35 -15.12 -5.86
C LEU A 221 -3.07 -16.27 -6.85
N ALA A 222 -4.10 -16.79 -7.51
CA ALA A 222 -3.93 -17.85 -8.51
C ALA A 222 -3.11 -17.36 -9.71
N LEU A 223 -3.40 -16.15 -10.20
CA LEU A 223 -2.67 -15.54 -11.32
C LEU A 223 -1.21 -15.23 -10.95
N LEU A 224 -0.91 -14.79 -9.72
CA LEU A 224 0.46 -14.57 -9.26
C LEU A 224 1.26 -15.88 -9.20
N LEU A 225 0.64 -16.97 -8.72
CA LEU A 225 1.28 -18.29 -8.71
C LEU A 225 1.52 -18.84 -10.13
N GLU A 226 0.58 -18.61 -11.04
CA GLU A 226 0.76 -18.95 -12.46
C GLU A 226 1.94 -18.17 -13.06
N ASN A 227 2.02 -16.86 -12.80
CA ASN A 227 3.14 -16.03 -13.27
C ASN A 227 4.48 -16.43 -12.65
N ALA A 228 4.51 -16.87 -11.40
CA ALA A 228 5.74 -17.38 -10.77
C ALA A 228 6.34 -18.57 -11.55
N MET A 229 5.48 -19.40 -12.14
CA MET A 229 5.90 -20.54 -12.99
C MET A 229 6.18 -20.13 -14.44
N ALA A 230 5.38 -19.22 -15.00
CA ALA A 230 5.43 -18.86 -16.42
C ALA A 230 6.46 -17.78 -16.75
N ALA A 231 6.93 -17.00 -15.77
CA ALA A 231 7.81 -15.87 -16.00
C ALA A 231 9.18 -16.31 -16.55
N THR A 232 9.59 -15.69 -17.66
CA THR A 232 10.90 -15.95 -18.29
C THR A 232 11.93 -14.86 -17.96
N THR A 233 11.48 -13.65 -17.60
CA THR A 233 12.36 -12.55 -17.21
C THR A 233 12.57 -12.43 -15.70
N PRO A 234 13.77 -12.03 -15.24
CA PRO A 234 14.04 -11.80 -13.82
C PRO A 234 13.25 -10.61 -13.25
N THR A 235 12.88 -9.63 -14.08
CA THR A 235 12.10 -8.46 -13.67
C THR A 235 10.67 -8.83 -13.29
N LEU A 236 9.98 -9.60 -14.15
CA LEU A 236 8.67 -10.16 -13.84
C LEU A 236 8.71 -11.04 -12.59
N ARG A 237 9.65 -12.00 -12.49
CA ARG A 237 9.80 -12.84 -11.28
C ARG A 237 9.99 -12.01 -10.01
N SER A 238 10.81 -10.98 -10.08
CA SER A 238 11.09 -10.07 -8.95
C SER A 238 9.84 -9.30 -8.50
N LYS A 239 8.94 -8.93 -9.42
CA LYS A 239 7.66 -8.26 -9.11
C LYS A 239 6.59 -9.23 -8.64
N VAL A 240 6.55 -10.45 -9.18
CA VAL A 240 5.68 -11.52 -8.68
C VAL A 240 6.02 -11.88 -7.23
N VAL A 241 7.31 -12.05 -6.90
CA VAL A 241 7.75 -12.29 -5.51
C VAL A 241 7.40 -11.12 -4.60
N TYR A 242 7.54 -9.88 -5.08
CA TYR A 242 7.13 -8.70 -4.34
C TYR A 242 5.62 -8.71 -4.04
N ALA A 243 4.80 -8.98 -5.05
CA ALA A 243 3.35 -9.06 -4.89
C ALA A 243 2.96 -10.17 -3.91
N LEU A 244 3.50 -11.39 -4.09
CA LEU A 244 3.25 -12.51 -3.19
C LEU A 244 3.66 -12.17 -1.75
N SER A 245 4.81 -11.54 -1.54
CA SER A 245 5.22 -11.09 -0.20
C SER A 245 4.22 -10.09 0.39
N ALA A 246 3.80 -9.08 -0.37
CA ALA A 246 2.82 -8.10 0.09
C ALA A 246 1.45 -8.73 0.41
N CYS A 247 1.02 -9.74 -0.36
CA CYS A 247 -0.24 -10.45 -0.14
C CYS A 247 -0.20 -11.35 1.10
N LEU A 248 0.93 -12.02 1.33
CA LEU A 248 1.03 -13.10 2.30
C LEU A 248 1.40 -12.62 3.70
N THR A 249 2.31 -11.63 3.81
CA THR A 249 2.86 -11.20 5.10
C THR A 249 1.77 -10.78 6.07
N ASN A 250 1.76 -11.37 7.26
CA ASN A 250 0.83 -11.11 8.35
C ASN A 250 -0.67 -11.35 8.02
N ASN A 251 -0.97 -12.18 7.01
CA ASN A 251 -2.34 -12.54 6.64
C ASN A 251 -2.55 -14.06 6.61
N GLY A 252 -3.13 -14.60 7.69
CA GLY A 252 -3.37 -16.03 7.81
C GLY A 252 -4.25 -16.61 6.71
N ASP A 253 -5.34 -15.93 6.34
CA ASP A 253 -6.30 -16.43 5.36
C ASP A 253 -5.68 -16.54 3.96
N VAL A 254 -4.90 -15.54 3.55
CA VAL A 254 -4.17 -15.58 2.27
C VAL A 254 -3.08 -16.65 2.29
N GLN A 255 -2.38 -16.83 3.41
CA GLN A 255 -1.40 -17.91 3.58
C GLN A 255 -2.02 -19.31 3.51
N LEU A 256 -3.23 -19.50 4.06
CA LEU A 256 -3.96 -20.76 3.96
C LEU A 256 -4.29 -21.08 2.49
N GLN A 257 -4.77 -20.09 1.73
CA GLN A 257 -5.08 -20.25 0.31
C GLN A 257 -3.83 -20.43 -0.56
N PHE A 258 -2.71 -19.82 -0.18
CA PHE A 258 -1.42 -20.05 -0.84
C PHE A 258 -0.96 -21.49 -0.65
N GLY A 259 -1.06 -22.03 0.57
CA GLY A 259 -0.69 -23.41 0.85
C GLY A 259 -1.61 -24.43 0.18
N SER A 260 -2.92 -24.18 0.12
CA SER A 260 -3.89 -25.07 -0.57
C SER A 260 -3.61 -25.18 -2.07
N ARG A 261 -2.97 -24.16 -2.66
CA ARG A 261 -2.56 -24.10 -4.08
C ARG A 261 -1.11 -24.56 -4.31
N MET A 262 -0.51 -25.27 -3.35
CA MET A 262 0.88 -25.73 -3.40
C MET A 262 1.89 -24.59 -3.62
N GLY A 263 1.63 -23.41 -3.05
CA GLY A 263 2.42 -22.21 -3.29
C GLY A 263 3.92 -22.35 -2.96
N GLU A 264 4.28 -23.14 -1.94
CA GLU A 264 5.70 -23.42 -1.65
C GLU A 264 6.39 -24.19 -2.77
N ALA A 265 5.72 -25.17 -3.38
CA ALA A 265 6.27 -25.91 -4.51
C ALA A 265 6.48 -24.98 -5.72
N VAL A 266 5.59 -24.01 -5.91
CA VAL A 266 5.73 -22.96 -6.93
C VAL A 266 6.94 -22.06 -6.63
N LEU A 267 7.10 -21.57 -5.39
CA LEU A 267 8.27 -20.78 -5.01
C LEU A 267 9.58 -21.58 -5.12
N SER A 268 9.54 -22.87 -4.80
CA SER A 268 10.66 -23.81 -4.92
C SER A 268 11.07 -23.96 -6.39
N ALA A 269 10.12 -24.18 -7.29
CA ALA A 269 10.38 -24.29 -8.73
C ALA A 269 10.90 -22.97 -9.32
N MET A 270 10.32 -21.83 -8.93
CA MET A 270 10.78 -20.51 -9.38
C MET A 270 12.19 -20.16 -8.85
N TYR A 271 12.54 -20.62 -7.65
CA TYR A 271 13.89 -20.48 -7.12
C TYR A 271 14.92 -21.21 -7.99
N ASP A 272 14.60 -22.43 -8.41
CA ASP A 272 15.50 -23.29 -9.20
C ASP A 272 15.49 -22.94 -10.70
N ALA A 273 14.47 -22.21 -11.18
CA ALA A 273 14.28 -21.90 -12.59
C ALA A 273 15.52 -21.25 -13.25
N ASP A 274 15.84 -21.70 -14.46
CA ASP A 274 16.89 -21.11 -15.29
C ASP A 274 16.59 -19.62 -15.52
N GLY A 275 17.64 -18.80 -15.43
CA GLY A 275 17.53 -17.33 -15.51
C GLY A 275 17.06 -16.64 -14.22
N SER A 276 16.81 -17.37 -13.12
CA SER A 276 16.51 -16.76 -11.82
C SER A 276 17.77 -16.07 -11.30
N ASP A 277 17.77 -14.74 -11.27
CA ASP A 277 18.92 -13.99 -10.81
C ASP A 277 19.10 -14.13 -9.27
N ARG A 278 20.29 -13.76 -8.78
CA ARG A 278 20.60 -13.82 -7.36
C ARG A 278 19.63 -13.00 -6.50
N ARG A 279 19.08 -11.91 -7.05
CA ARG A 279 18.17 -11.00 -6.33
C ARG A 279 16.81 -11.64 -6.12
N VAL A 280 16.25 -12.29 -7.14
CA VAL A 280 14.99 -13.05 -7.06
C VAL A 280 15.12 -14.20 -6.07
N ARG A 281 16.23 -14.94 -6.11
CA ARG A 281 16.51 -16.03 -5.17
C ARG A 281 16.55 -15.55 -3.71
N ILE A 282 17.27 -14.46 -3.44
CA ILE A 282 17.31 -13.86 -2.09
C ILE A 282 15.91 -13.44 -1.65
N LYS A 283 15.15 -12.72 -2.50
CA LYS A 283 13.78 -12.30 -2.17
C LYS A 283 12.86 -13.50 -1.87
N THR A 284 12.99 -14.57 -2.63
CA THR A 284 12.20 -15.80 -2.45
C THR A 284 12.55 -16.47 -1.12
N LEU A 285 13.85 -16.54 -0.78
CA LEU A 285 14.30 -17.05 0.52
C LEU A 285 13.83 -16.17 1.68
N THR A 286 13.86 -14.85 1.51
CA THR A 286 13.34 -13.91 2.52
C THR A 286 11.86 -14.15 2.74
N LEU A 287 11.05 -14.22 1.68
CA LEU A 287 9.62 -14.55 1.79
C LEU A 287 9.38 -15.87 2.52
N MET A 288 10.10 -16.95 2.16
CA MET A 288 9.96 -18.23 2.85
C MET A 288 10.38 -18.16 4.34
N SER A 289 11.41 -17.36 4.64
CA SER A 289 11.88 -17.17 6.02
C SER A 289 10.85 -16.41 6.86
N ASP A 290 10.27 -15.34 6.30
CA ASP A 290 9.24 -14.53 6.96
C ASP A 290 8.01 -15.39 7.27
N LEU A 291 7.55 -16.16 6.29
CA LEU A 291 6.44 -17.12 6.42
C LEU A 291 6.69 -18.17 7.52
N LEU A 292 7.89 -18.73 7.62
CA LEU A 292 8.25 -19.68 8.68
C LEU A 292 8.26 -19.02 10.06
N GLN A 293 8.77 -17.79 10.16
CA GLN A 293 8.78 -17.06 11.42
C GLN A 293 7.36 -16.70 11.88
N GLU A 294 6.48 -16.30 10.96
CA GLU A 294 5.08 -16.02 11.25
C GLU A 294 4.34 -17.28 11.75
N ALA A 295 4.58 -18.42 11.10
CA ALA A 295 4.05 -19.71 11.55
C ALA A 295 4.55 -20.07 12.96
N ALA A 296 5.82 -19.83 13.27
CA ALA A 296 6.41 -20.09 14.59
C ALA A 296 5.82 -19.18 15.70
N ARG A 297 5.31 -17.99 15.36
CA ARG A 297 4.67 -17.05 16.30
C ARG A 297 3.21 -17.38 16.60
N GLY A 298 2.65 -18.44 16.01
CA GLY A 298 1.26 -18.86 16.23
C GLY A 298 0.24 -18.06 15.43
N SER A 299 0.65 -17.43 14.33
CA SER A 299 -0.29 -16.97 13.29
C SER A 299 -1.17 -18.15 12.86
N PRO A 300 -2.47 -17.96 12.53
CA PRO A 300 -3.40 -19.03 12.10
C PRO A 300 -2.94 -19.87 10.88
N ALA A 301 -1.77 -19.57 10.33
CA ALA A 301 -1.01 -20.28 9.31
C ALA A 301 -0.41 -21.64 9.74
N ALA A 302 -1.20 -22.54 10.33
CA ALA A 302 -0.79 -23.93 10.53
C ALA A 302 -0.53 -24.70 9.21
N VAL A 303 -0.72 -24.08 8.04
CA VAL A 303 -0.45 -24.69 6.74
C VAL A 303 1.04 -24.74 6.40
N LEU A 304 1.85 -23.73 6.73
CA LEU A 304 3.32 -23.82 6.55
C LEU A 304 3.97 -24.80 7.53
N ALA A 305 3.40 -24.94 8.73
CA ALA A 305 3.83 -25.94 9.71
C ALA A 305 3.47 -27.39 9.30
N THR A 306 2.48 -27.56 8.42
CA THR A 306 2.13 -28.85 7.79
C THR A 306 2.78 -29.03 6.42
N MET A 307 3.44 -28.00 5.88
CA MET A 307 4.26 -28.17 4.70
C MET A 307 5.43 -29.10 5.03
N PRO A 308 5.80 -30.00 4.11
CA PRO A 308 6.92 -30.91 4.27
C PRO A 308 8.28 -30.20 4.21
N VAL A 309 8.46 -29.08 4.92
CA VAL A 309 9.76 -28.42 5.12
C VAL A 309 10.74 -29.36 5.85
N GLY A 310 10.22 -30.40 6.53
CA GLY A 310 11.01 -31.49 7.14
C GLY A 310 10.72 -32.90 6.62
N SER A 311 9.82 -33.10 5.64
CA SER A 311 9.61 -34.45 5.10
C SER A 311 10.72 -34.76 4.10
N THR A 312 11.44 -35.85 4.37
CA THR A 312 12.45 -36.45 3.48
C THR A 312 11.87 -36.90 2.13
N ALA A 313 10.55 -36.89 1.97
CA ALA A 313 9.86 -37.11 0.71
C ALA A 313 9.72 -35.79 -0.07
N SER A 314 10.81 -35.39 -0.71
CA SER A 314 10.88 -34.64 -1.97
C SER A 314 10.97 -33.10 -2.02
N SER A 315 10.79 -32.34 -0.92
CA SER A 315 10.99 -30.86 -0.98
C SER A 315 11.71 -30.24 0.22
N GLY A 316 11.56 -30.79 1.43
CA GLY A 316 12.06 -30.16 2.66
C GLY A 316 13.57 -29.93 2.70
N GLY A 317 14.35 -30.86 2.13
CA GLY A 317 15.81 -30.68 2.06
C GLY A 317 16.32 -29.75 0.97
N ALA A 318 15.48 -29.36 0.02
CA ALA A 318 15.90 -28.42 -1.02
C ALA A 318 16.12 -27.03 -0.41
N TRP A 319 15.21 -26.57 0.45
CA TRP A 319 15.36 -25.27 1.12
C TRP A 319 16.57 -25.20 2.04
N CYS A 320 16.84 -26.24 2.83
CA CYS A 320 18.04 -26.25 3.68
C CYS A 320 19.33 -26.09 2.86
N ARG A 321 19.44 -26.79 1.72
CA ARG A 321 20.58 -26.62 0.80
C ARG A 321 20.65 -25.21 0.21
N ARG A 322 19.52 -24.66 -0.25
CA ARG A 322 19.45 -23.30 -0.80
C ARG A 322 19.85 -22.24 0.23
N VAL A 323 19.53 -22.45 1.51
CA VAL A 323 19.96 -21.56 2.59
C VAL A 323 21.48 -21.64 2.80
N ASP A 324 22.09 -22.83 2.81
CA ASP A 324 23.55 -22.96 2.88
C ASP A 324 24.25 -22.36 1.65
N GLU A 325 23.69 -22.59 0.46
CA GLU A 325 24.19 -21.99 -0.79
C GLU A 325 24.10 -20.46 -0.76
N ALA A 326 22.99 -19.90 -0.27
CA ALA A 326 22.84 -18.45 -0.12
C ALA A 326 23.88 -17.87 0.85
N LEU A 327 24.16 -18.57 1.95
CA LEU A 327 25.21 -18.21 2.90
C LEU A 327 26.60 -18.29 2.28
N GLN A 328 26.88 -19.32 1.47
CA GLN A 328 28.15 -19.47 0.76
C GLN A 328 28.43 -18.35 -0.24
N HIS A 329 27.40 -17.85 -0.92
CA HIS A 329 27.51 -16.82 -1.95
C HIS A 329 27.14 -15.41 -1.44
N ALA A 330 27.13 -15.21 -0.13
CA ALA A 330 26.79 -13.95 0.51
C ALA A 330 27.98 -12.95 0.49
N HIS A 331 28.25 -12.37 -0.68
CA HIS A 331 29.39 -11.45 -0.88
C HIS A 331 29.11 -9.98 -0.51
N SER A 332 27.92 -9.65 0.01
CA SER A 332 27.60 -8.29 0.46
C SER A 332 26.98 -8.33 1.85
N PRO A 333 27.14 -7.28 2.67
CA PRO A 333 26.61 -7.27 4.04
C PRO A 333 25.10 -7.51 4.09
N ALA A 334 24.35 -6.83 3.22
CA ALA A 334 22.90 -7.02 3.12
C ALA A 334 22.52 -8.46 2.72
N ALA A 335 23.29 -9.11 1.84
CA ALA A 335 22.99 -10.50 1.46
C ALA A 335 23.37 -11.49 2.57
N LEU A 336 24.43 -11.20 3.31
CA LEU A 336 24.86 -12.02 4.46
C LEU A 336 23.84 -11.94 5.59
N GLU A 337 23.34 -10.75 5.90
CA GLU A 337 22.26 -10.57 6.87
C GLU A 337 21.01 -11.38 6.49
N LYS A 338 20.57 -11.32 5.23
CA LYS A 338 19.43 -12.13 4.75
C LYS A 338 19.70 -13.63 4.77
N ALA A 339 20.92 -14.07 4.50
CA ALA A 339 21.28 -15.48 4.61
C ALA A 339 21.27 -15.96 6.07
N ILE A 340 21.73 -15.12 7.01
CA ILE A 340 21.71 -15.43 8.45
C ILE A 340 20.27 -15.52 8.96
N GLU A 341 19.41 -14.55 8.64
CA GLU A 341 17.98 -14.58 8.97
C GLU A 341 17.32 -15.88 8.45
N ALA A 342 17.68 -16.31 7.24
CA ALA A 342 17.20 -17.56 6.68
C ALA A 342 17.71 -18.78 7.47
N VAL A 343 19.00 -18.84 7.83
CA VAL A 343 19.52 -19.92 8.69
C VAL A 343 18.74 -20.01 10.00
N GLN A 344 18.48 -18.88 10.66
CA GLN A 344 17.72 -18.84 11.91
C GLN A 344 16.30 -19.38 11.72
N SER A 345 15.60 -18.91 10.68
CA SER A 345 14.22 -19.29 10.38
C SER A 345 14.08 -20.78 10.05
N PHE A 346 15.06 -21.34 9.34
CA PHE A 346 15.06 -22.74 8.92
C PHE A 346 15.68 -23.70 9.94
N THR A 347 16.40 -23.22 10.97
CA THR A 347 17.08 -24.05 11.97
C THR A 347 16.18 -25.11 12.62
N PRO A 348 14.93 -24.81 13.02
CA PRO A 348 14.05 -25.82 13.63
C PRO A 348 13.80 -27.05 12.74
N SER A 349 13.74 -26.86 11.42
CA SER A 349 13.42 -27.91 10.44
C SER A 349 14.63 -28.48 9.71
N CYS A 350 15.74 -27.73 9.65
CA CYS A 350 16.93 -28.05 8.84
C CYS A 350 18.15 -28.50 9.66
N ARG A 351 18.04 -28.65 10.98
CA ARG A 351 19.17 -28.96 11.89
C ARG A 351 20.07 -30.10 11.39
N ASP A 352 19.51 -31.26 11.06
CA ASP A 352 20.28 -32.42 10.63
C ASP A 352 20.99 -32.18 9.28
N GLN A 353 20.34 -31.46 8.38
CA GLN A 353 20.92 -31.15 7.07
C GLN A 353 22.01 -30.08 7.16
N PHE A 354 21.82 -29.05 8.00
CA PHE A 354 22.86 -28.06 8.27
C PHE A 354 24.09 -28.69 8.94
N ALA A 355 23.92 -29.75 9.74
CA ALA A 355 25.03 -30.53 10.24
C ALA A 355 25.77 -31.28 9.12
N GLN A 356 25.04 -31.89 8.18
CA GLN A 356 25.63 -32.58 7.01
C GLN A 356 26.35 -31.64 6.04
N LEU A 357 25.88 -30.40 5.92
CA LEU A 357 26.44 -29.37 5.03
C LEU A 357 27.60 -28.58 5.67
N ASP A 358 28.00 -28.91 6.91
CA ASP A 358 29.00 -28.15 7.67
C ASP A 358 28.65 -26.65 7.84
N THR A 359 27.36 -26.28 7.78
CA THR A 359 26.87 -24.88 7.84
C THR A 359 27.35 -24.16 9.10
N LYS A 360 27.41 -24.87 10.24
CA LYS A 360 27.96 -24.35 11.49
C LYS A 360 29.42 -23.87 11.34
N ARG A 361 30.29 -24.70 10.75
CA ARG A 361 31.69 -24.35 10.53
C ARG A 361 31.81 -23.14 9.60
N ARG A 362 30.92 -23.02 8.62
CA ARG A 362 30.85 -21.87 7.72
C ARG A 362 30.50 -20.58 8.48
N LEU A 363 29.48 -20.61 9.34
CA LEU A 363 29.11 -19.46 10.18
C LEU A 363 30.26 -19.03 11.10
N GLU A 364 30.93 -19.98 11.76
CA GLU A 364 32.09 -19.71 12.61
C GLU A 364 33.25 -19.08 11.80
N GLY A 365 33.50 -19.58 10.59
CA GLY A 365 34.50 -19.03 9.68
C GLY A 365 34.17 -17.60 9.24
N LEU A 366 32.91 -17.32 8.89
CA LEU A 366 32.45 -15.98 8.53
C LEU A 366 32.53 -15.01 9.72
N ALA A 367 32.15 -15.45 10.92
CA ALA A 367 32.27 -14.64 12.14
C ALA A 367 33.74 -14.30 12.44
N GLN A 368 34.65 -15.24 12.21
CA GLN A 368 36.09 -14.99 12.35
C GLN A 368 36.59 -13.99 11.31
N GLN A 369 36.17 -14.11 10.05
CA GLN A 369 36.51 -13.16 8.98
C GLN A 369 36.05 -11.75 9.34
N CYS A 370 34.78 -11.57 9.72
CA CYS A 370 34.23 -10.27 10.14
C CYS A 370 35.01 -9.62 11.31
N ARG A 371 35.66 -10.41 12.18
CA ARG A 371 36.50 -9.90 13.28
C ARG A 371 37.90 -9.48 12.87
N THR A 372 38.56 -10.25 12.01
CA THR A 372 39.99 -10.04 11.72
C THR A 372 40.25 -9.13 10.54
N SER A 373 39.43 -9.25 9.51
CA SER A 373 39.50 -8.43 8.30
C SER A 373 38.14 -8.52 7.62
N PRO A 374 37.34 -7.43 7.57
CA PRO A 374 36.05 -7.47 6.91
C PRO A 374 36.24 -7.94 5.45
N PRO A 375 35.32 -8.77 4.91
CA PRO A 375 35.40 -9.23 3.54
C PRO A 375 35.38 -8.05 2.54
N GLU A 376 35.93 -8.27 1.35
CA GLU A 376 35.90 -7.26 0.28
C GLU A 376 34.44 -6.81 0.00
N GLY A 377 34.19 -5.49 0.01
CA GLY A 377 32.83 -4.92 -0.09
C GLY A 377 32.10 -4.68 1.24
N PHE A 378 32.71 -5.02 2.37
CA PHE A 378 32.20 -4.74 3.72
C PHE A 378 32.85 -3.49 4.34
N GLU A 379 33.89 -2.93 3.70
CA GLU A 379 34.75 -1.85 4.21
C GLU A 379 34.02 -0.51 4.48
N VAL A 380 32.81 -0.33 3.93
CA VAL A 380 32.03 0.92 4.03
C VAL A 380 31.11 0.93 5.26
N ALA A 381 30.91 -0.20 5.93
CA ALA A 381 29.98 -0.28 7.06
C ALA A 381 30.62 0.18 8.38
N GLU A 382 29.79 0.75 9.26
CA GLU A 382 30.23 1.24 10.57
C GLU A 382 30.73 0.09 11.45
N GLU A 383 31.71 0.36 12.33
CA GLU A 383 32.30 -0.64 13.22
C GLU A 383 31.23 -1.34 14.09
N GLU A 384 30.18 -0.62 14.48
CA GLU A 384 29.04 -1.14 15.22
C GLU A 384 28.24 -2.18 14.42
N TYR A 385 28.00 -1.91 13.13
CA TYR A 385 27.31 -2.84 12.24
C TYR A 385 28.08 -4.16 12.08
N HIS A 386 29.41 -4.11 11.97
CA HIS A 386 30.24 -5.31 11.91
C HIS A 386 30.19 -6.14 13.20
N LYS A 387 30.11 -5.48 14.36
CA LYS A 387 29.94 -6.16 15.65
C LYS A 387 28.59 -6.86 15.74
N GLU A 388 27.51 -6.19 15.36
CA GLU A 388 26.17 -6.78 15.34
C GLU A 388 26.11 -7.98 14.39
N LEU A 389 26.64 -7.85 13.18
CA LEU A 389 26.67 -8.94 12.20
C LEU A 389 27.48 -10.14 12.68
N THR A 390 28.63 -9.90 13.31
CA THR A 390 29.46 -10.94 13.92
C THR A 390 28.69 -11.66 15.03
N GLN A 391 28.01 -10.91 15.90
CA GLN A 391 27.19 -11.48 16.97
C GLN A 391 26.09 -12.38 16.41
N LYS A 392 25.35 -11.92 15.40
CA LYS A 392 24.30 -12.72 14.74
C LYS A 392 24.85 -14.04 14.18
N LEU A 393 26.03 -14.02 13.56
CA LEU A 393 26.70 -15.24 13.05
C LEU A 393 27.03 -16.23 14.17
N GLU A 394 27.58 -15.75 15.28
CA GLU A 394 27.94 -16.59 16.43
C GLU A 394 26.71 -17.19 17.10
N GLU A 395 25.66 -16.41 17.29
CA GLU A 395 24.38 -16.87 17.83
C GLU A 395 23.78 -17.98 16.96
N CYS A 396 23.83 -17.83 15.64
CA CYS A 396 23.39 -18.88 14.71
C CYS A 396 24.24 -20.15 14.81
N ALA A 397 25.56 -20.01 14.87
CA ALA A 397 26.45 -21.16 15.01
C ALA A 397 26.23 -21.92 16.33
N VAL A 398 25.88 -21.20 17.40
CA VAL A 398 25.50 -21.79 18.69
C VAL A 398 24.15 -22.50 18.60
N ALA A 399 23.17 -21.92 17.91
CA ALA A 399 21.83 -22.52 17.73
C ALA A 399 21.85 -23.85 16.96
N LEU A 400 22.86 -24.07 16.11
CA LEU A 400 23.09 -25.31 15.37
C LEU A 400 23.84 -26.40 16.17
N ARG A 401 24.16 -26.18 17.45
CA ARG A 401 24.60 -27.24 18.38
C ARG A 401 23.43 -28.13 18.75
#